data_AF-A0A382AAU5-F1
#
_entry.id   AF-A0A382AAU5-F1
#
_cell.length_a   1.000
_cell.length_b   1.000
_cell.length_c   1.000
_cell.angle_alpha   90.00
_cell.angle_beta   90.00
_cell.angle_gamma   90.00
#
_symmetry.space_group_name_H-M   'P 1'
#
loop_
_entity.id
_entity.type
_entity.pdbx_description
1 polymer ?
#
loop_
_entity_poly.entity_id
_entity_poly.type
_entity_poly.pdbx_seq_one_letter_code
_entity_poly.pdbx_strand_id
1 'polypeptide(L)'
;MKTKTRILSIDGGGIKGIVPAVVLNHLEKYLKQLSNNPNARIIDYFDLFSGASTGAIIIAGLLTPDNHDRPKFTAEEIIDLYIENGHVIFNASVL
;
A
#
# COMPACT_ATOMS: atom_id res chain seq x y z
N MET A 1 -1.70 9.87 28.97
CA MET A 1 -2.86 9.28 28.24
C MET A 1 -2.33 8.17 27.36
N LYS A 2 -2.97 6.99 27.34
CA LYS A 2 -2.54 5.90 26.44
C LYS A 2 -2.97 6.28 25.02
N THR A 3 -2.02 6.40 24.11
CA THR A 3 -2.31 6.60 22.68
C THR A 3 -3.02 5.36 22.13
N LYS A 4 -3.99 5.56 21.24
CA LYS A 4 -4.65 4.43 20.56
C LYS A 4 -3.66 3.83 19.55
N THR A 5 -3.52 2.50 19.55
CA THR A 5 -2.80 1.78 18.50
C THR A 5 -3.65 1.73 17.24
N ARG A 6 -3.08 2.12 16.10
CA ARG A 6 -3.71 2.10 14.77
C ARG A 6 -3.11 0.98 13.94
N ILE A 7 -3.95 0.09 13.47
CA ILE A 7 -3.56 -1.10 12.71
C ILE A 7 -4.15 -1.01 11.31
N LEU A 8 -3.32 -1.17 10.28
CA LEU A 8 -3.77 -1.36 8.91
C LEU A 8 -3.68 -2.84 8.55
N SER A 9 -4.82 -3.44 8.18
CA SER A 9 -4.90 -4.82 7.69
C SER A 9 -5.38 -4.84 6.24
N ILE A 10 -4.70 -5.60 5.38
CA ILE A 10 -5.05 -5.73 3.96
C ILE A 10 -5.21 -7.21 3.59
N ASP A 11 -6.42 -7.56 3.16
CA ASP A 11 -6.75 -8.91 2.75
C ASP A 11 -6.04 -9.31 1.43
N GLY A 12 -5.91 -10.62 1.23
CA GLY A 12 -5.48 -11.18 -0.06
C GLY A 12 -6.57 -11.13 -1.12
N GLY A 13 -6.21 -11.35 -2.38
CA GLY A 13 -7.22 -11.36 -3.45
C GLY A 13 -6.73 -11.56 -4.88
N GLY A 14 -5.47 -11.97 -5.09
CA GLY A 14 -4.87 -12.01 -6.44
C GLY A 14 -4.90 -10.62 -7.07
N ILE A 15 -5.29 -10.51 -8.35
CA ILE A 15 -5.41 -9.24 -9.06
C ILE A 15 -6.39 -8.25 -8.42
N LYS A 16 -7.36 -8.75 -7.61
CA LYS A 16 -8.33 -7.89 -6.91
C LYS A 16 -7.70 -7.05 -5.81
N GLY A 17 -6.41 -7.24 -5.47
CA GLY A 17 -5.67 -6.31 -4.61
C GLY A 17 -5.61 -4.87 -5.13
N ILE A 18 -5.96 -4.65 -6.41
CA ILE A 18 -6.19 -3.30 -6.94
C ILE A 18 -7.28 -2.53 -6.17
N VAL A 19 -8.30 -3.23 -5.64
CA VAL A 19 -9.39 -2.59 -4.89
C VAL A 19 -8.88 -1.94 -3.59
N PRO A 20 -8.22 -2.67 -2.66
CA PRO A 20 -7.64 -2.04 -1.48
C PRO A 20 -6.52 -1.05 -1.84
N ALA A 21 -5.76 -1.25 -2.92
CA ALA A 21 -4.75 -0.27 -3.35
C ALA A 21 -5.37 1.08 -3.75
N VAL A 22 -6.50 1.07 -4.47
CA VAL A 22 -7.27 2.31 -4.78
C VAL A 22 -7.78 2.99 -3.52
N VAL A 23 -8.30 2.23 -2.55
CA VAL A 23 -8.72 2.77 -1.25
C VAL A 23 -7.55 3.43 -0.52
N LEU A 24 -6.37 2.80 -0.53
CA LEU A 24 -5.15 3.34 0.06
C LEU A 24 -4.66 4.61 -0.64
N ASN A 25 -4.74 4.69 -1.96
CA ASN A 25 -4.38 5.89 -2.71
C ASN A 25 -5.28 7.06 -2.32
N HIS A 26 -6.59 6.82 -2.23
CA HIS A 26 -7.52 7.84 -1.75
C HIS A 26 -7.23 8.25 -0.30
N LEU A 27 -6.95 7.28 0.58
CA LEU A 27 -6.59 7.55 1.97
C LEU A 27 -5.31 8.38 2.07
N GLU A 28 -4.25 8.03 1.33
CA GLU A 28 -2.99 8.77 1.34
C GLU A 28 -3.18 10.21 0.84
N LYS A 29 -3.94 10.41 -0.23
CA LYS A 29 -4.29 11.76 -0.74
C LYS A 29 -5.05 12.56 0.32
N TYR A 30 -6.01 11.94 1.00
CA TYR A 30 -6.77 12.58 2.07
C TYR A 30 -5.90 12.94 3.28
N LEU A 31 -4.96 12.07 3.67
CA LEU A 31 -4.01 12.33 4.76
C LEU A 31 -3.04 13.47 4.44
N LYS A 32 -2.56 13.56 3.19
CA LYS A 32 -1.74 14.69 2.71
C LYS A 32 -2.51 16.02 2.83
N GLN A 33 -3.78 16.03 2.45
CA GLN A 33 -4.65 17.21 2.58
C GLN A 33 -4.89 17.57 4.04
N LEU A 34 -5.32 16.61 4.87
CA LEU A 34 -5.63 16.84 6.29
C LEU A 34 -4.42 17.34 7.10
N SER A 35 -3.23 16.84 6.79
CA SER A 35 -2.00 17.21 7.50
C SER A 35 -1.29 18.43 6.91
N ASN A 36 -1.74 18.92 5.74
CA ASN A 36 -1.05 19.93 4.95
C ASN A 36 0.43 19.56 4.67
N ASN A 37 0.70 18.25 4.52
CA ASN A 37 2.04 17.71 4.25
C ASN A 37 2.01 16.88 2.95
N PRO A 38 2.56 17.38 1.84
CA PRO A 38 2.59 16.64 0.58
C PRO A 38 3.45 15.36 0.64
N ASN A 39 4.38 15.29 1.60
CA ASN A 39 5.27 14.15 1.80
C ASN A 39 4.69 13.10 2.75
N ALA A 40 3.49 13.31 3.31
CA ALA A 40 2.81 12.32 4.12
C ALA A 40 2.62 11.00 3.35
N ARG A 41 2.77 9.88 4.06
CA ARG A 41 2.62 8.52 3.55
C ARG A 41 1.80 7.69 4.54
N ILE A 42 1.24 6.58 4.08
CA ILE A 42 0.48 5.65 4.95
C ILE A 42 1.27 5.26 6.21
N ILE A 43 2.59 5.03 6.10
CA ILE A 43 3.46 4.66 7.24
C ILE A 43 3.44 5.66 8.40
N ASP A 44 3.15 6.94 8.13
CA ASP A 44 3.16 8.00 9.15
C ASP A 44 1.95 7.93 10.10
N TYR A 45 0.92 7.15 9.74
CA TYR A 45 -0.38 7.16 10.42
C TYR A 45 -0.81 5.81 11.00
N PHE A 46 -0.01 4.75 10.85
CA PHE A 46 -0.32 3.43 11.40
C PHE A 46 0.89 2.88 12.15
N ASP A 47 0.62 2.20 13.25
CA ASP A 47 1.65 1.69 14.15
C ASP A 47 1.96 0.20 13.86
N LEU A 48 1.00 -0.51 13.24
CA LEU A 48 1.13 -1.91 12.86
C LEU A 48 0.50 -2.17 11.48
N PHE A 49 1.13 -3.06 10.73
CA PHE A 49 0.73 -3.45 9.38
C PHE A 49 0.56 -4.98 9.32
N SER A 50 -0.54 -5.45 8.74
CA SER A 50 -0.82 -6.87 8.55
C SER A 50 -1.40 -7.13 7.18
N GLY A 51 -0.93 -8.15 6.47
CA GLY A 51 -1.49 -8.49 5.17
C GLY A 51 -1.23 -9.93 4.79
N ALA A 52 -2.10 -10.46 3.93
CA ALA A 52 -1.99 -11.83 3.42
C ALA A 52 -1.96 -11.83 1.88
N SER A 53 -1.12 -12.68 1.27
CA SER A 53 -1.01 -12.79 -0.19
C SER A 53 -0.77 -11.42 -0.84
N THR A 54 -1.58 -11.01 -1.82
CA THR A 54 -1.52 -9.67 -2.44
C THR A 54 -1.49 -8.53 -1.42
N GLY A 55 -2.24 -8.64 -0.32
CA GLY A 55 -2.23 -7.65 0.76
C GLY A 55 -0.88 -7.50 1.44
N ALA A 56 -0.14 -8.62 1.61
CA ALA A 56 1.23 -8.58 2.13
C ALA A 56 2.19 -7.90 1.15
N ILE A 57 2.02 -8.14 -0.15
CA ILE A 57 2.83 -7.48 -1.21
C ILE A 57 2.58 -5.97 -1.23
N ILE A 58 1.31 -5.54 -1.13
CA ILE A 58 0.94 -4.13 -1.02
C ILE A 58 1.62 -3.49 0.19
N ILE A 59 1.55 -4.13 1.36
CA ILE A 59 2.20 -3.63 2.58
C ILE A 59 3.71 -3.57 2.40
N ALA A 60 4.34 -4.59 1.82
CA ALA A 60 5.77 -4.58 1.57
C ALA A 60 6.17 -3.37 0.72
N GLY A 61 5.41 -3.05 -0.34
CA GLY A 61 5.65 -1.86 -1.14
C GLY A 61 5.50 -0.55 -0.36
N LEU A 62 4.45 -0.42 0.46
CA LEU A 62 4.22 0.76 1.30
C LEU A 62 5.24 0.96 2.42
N LEU A 63 5.97 -0.09 2.81
CA LEU A 63 6.96 -0.07 3.88
C LEU A 63 8.40 -0.16 3.40
N THR A 64 8.64 -0.43 2.11
CA THR A 64 9.99 -0.53 1.56
C THR A 64 10.67 0.83 1.65
N PRO A 65 11.79 0.98 2.38
CA PRO A 65 12.48 2.26 2.49
C PRO A 65 13.25 2.60 1.20
N ASP A 66 13.34 3.89 0.90
CA ASP A 66 14.29 4.47 -0.02
C ASP A 66 15.61 4.82 0.70
N ASN A 67 16.51 5.54 0.02
CA ASN A 67 17.80 5.94 0.59
C ASN A 67 17.69 7.00 1.70
N HIS A 68 16.49 7.48 2.02
CA HIS A 68 16.20 8.48 3.04
C HIS A 68 15.29 7.95 4.15
N ASP A 69 15.17 6.62 4.29
CA ASP A 69 14.28 5.95 5.24
C ASP A 69 12.80 6.36 5.10
N ARG A 70 12.37 6.71 3.88
CA ARG A 70 10.97 6.99 3.54
C ARG A 70 10.40 5.88 2.64
N PRO A 71 9.08 5.66 2.62
CA PRO A 71 8.47 4.73 1.68
C PRO A 71 8.87 5.04 0.24
N LYS A 72 9.53 4.08 -0.39
CA LYS A 72 9.99 4.12 -1.77
C LYS A 72 8.83 4.24 -2.75
N PHE A 73 7.69 3.63 -2.43
CA PHE A 73 6.51 3.63 -3.28
C PHE A 73 5.35 4.34 -2.58
N THR A 74 4.65 5.17 -3.35
CA THR A 74 3.34 5.73 -3.01
C THR A 74 2.25 4.68 -3.22
N ALA A 75 1.09 4.89 -2.61
CA ALA A 75 -0.07 4.03 -2.86
C ALA A 75 -0.53 4.07 -4.33
N GLU A 76 -0.22 5.14 -5.07
CA GLU A 76 -0.49 5.27 -6.51
C GLU A 76 0.44 4.36 -7.33
N GLU A 77 1.75 4.40 -7.06
CA GLU A 77 2.73 3.52 -7.75
C GLU A 77 2.47 2.03 -7.48
N ILE A 78 1.87 1.68 -6.34
CA ILE A 78 1.42 0.31 -6.07
C ILE A 78 0.26 -0.10 -7.00
N ILE A 79 -0.65 0.82 -7.34
CA ILE A 79 -1.71 0.56 -8.32
C ILE A 79 -1.08 0.34 -9.69
N ASP A 80 -0.15 1.21 -10.08
CA ASP A 80 0.55 1.13 -11.38
C ASP A 80 1.28 -0.21 -11.51
N LEU A 81 1.93 -0.70 -10.46
CA LEU A 81 2.55 -2.02 -10.44
C LEU A 81 1.58 -3.13 -10.83
N TYR A 82 0.35 -3.15 -10.30
CA TYR A 82 -0.64 -4.18 -10.66
C TYR A 82 -1.23 -3.99 -12.06
N ILE A 83 -1.40 -2.74 -12.51
CA ILE A 83 -1.87 -2.44 -13.88
C ILE A 83 -0.84 -2.90 -14.90
N GLU A 84 0.43 -2.55 -14.69
CA GLU A 84 1.52 -2.83 -15.62
C GLU A 84 1.90 -4.30 -15.60
N ASN A 85 2.06 -4.90 -14.41
CA ASN A 85 2.63 -6.24 -14.27
C ASN A 85 1.57 -7.33 -14.09
N GLY A 86 0.29 -6.97 -13.93
CA GLY A 86 -0.78 -7.93 -13.65
C GLY A 86 -0.87 -9.06 -14.68
N HIS A 87 -0.67 -8.74 -15.97
CA HIS A 87 -0.67 -9.72 -17.05
C HIS A 87 0.49 -10.72 -16.98
N VAL A 88 1.64 -10.33 -16.43
CA VAL A 88 2.80 -11.21 -16.22
C VAL A 88 2.61 -12.03 -14.93
N ILE A 89 2.21 -11.38 -13.84
CA ILE A 89 2.05 -11.99 -12.51
C ILE A 89 0.93 -13.03 -12.52
N PHE A 90 -0.18 -12.74 -13.19
CA PHE A 90 -1.36 -13.61 -13.25
C PHE A 90 -1.50 -14.32 -14.60
N ASN A 91 -0.38 -14.52 -15.32
CA ASN A 91 -0.38 -15.33 -16.53
C ASN A 91 -0.65 -16.81 -16.17
N ALA A 92 -1.58 -17.44 -16.87
CA ALA A 92 -1.78 -18.88 -16.76
C ALA A 92 -0.59 -19.59 -17.41
N SER A 93 0.18 -20.33 -16.61
CA SER A 93 1.25 -21.16 -17.17
C SER A 93 0.63 -22.25 -18.04
N VAL A 94 0.94 -22.25 -19.33
CA VAL A 94 0.50 -23.27 -20.29
C VAL A 94 1.51 -24.41 -20.26
N LEU A 95 1.50 -25.17 -19.15
CA LEU A 95 2.10 -26.50 -19.10
C LEU A 95 1.00 -27.54 -19.14
#